data_AF-A0A3Q2Q4P7-F1
#
_entry.id   AF-A0A3Q2Q4P7-F1
#
_cell.length_a   1.000
_cell.length_b   1.000
_cell.length_c   1.000
_cell.angle_alpha   90.00
_cell.angle_beta   90.00
_cell.angle_gamma   90.00
#
_symmetry.space_group_name_H-M   'P 1'
#
loop_
_entity.id
_entity.type
_entity.pdbx_description
1 polymer ?
#
loop_
_entity_poly.entity_id
_entity_poly.type
_entity_poly.pdbx_seq_one_letter_code
_entity_poly.pdbx_strand_id
1 'polypeptide(L)'
;TLCSVLGVDLPEPKKGVLLELYVQTVLFCREQNFNKEQTSALLSIIKSIHEANVETPLNNSEQCLRYCNDLLLCHSVRRPPFSINLFSFQEANCILNHIQDHYLRHYRIYKYIFTPQVKLDLFLTYSGTAEQGPSAADDSSVPAGVINMREEEADTKRSDSSETQETTTTEEEASDGSTDLKALIEREVGQQMQQVSRLLDERIRGTASEHNSRIHDAKPNQKGKK
;
A
#
# COMPACT_ATOMS: atom_id res chain seq x y z
N THR A 1 -27.45 -10.76 10.38
CA THR A 1 -26.26 -11.27 9.65
C THR A 1 -26.25 -12.79 9.74
N LEU A 2 -25.73 -13.50 8.74
CA LEU A 2 -25.80 -14.97 8.64
C LEU A 2 -25.22 -15.72 9.85
N CYS A 3 -24.31 -15.10 10.62
CA CYS A 3 -23.84 -15.61 11.92
C CYS A 3 -24.98 -15.91 12.91
N SER A 4 -26.04 -15.09 12.93
CA SER A 4 -27.21 -15.30 13.79
C SER A 4 -28.07 -16.48 13.31
N VAL A 5 -28.09 -16.77 12.01
CA VAL A 5 -28.82 -17.91 11.43
C VAL A 5 -28.09 -19.23 11.69
N LEU A 6 -26.75 -19.21 11.74
CA LEU A 6 -25.92 -20.39 12.03
C LEU A 6 -25.71 -20.63 13.54
N GLY A 7 -26.27 -19.78 14.41
CA GLY A 7 -26.14 -19.91 15.87
C GLY A 7 -24.70 -19.72 16.37
N VAL A 8 -23.82 -19.10 15.57
CA VAL A 8 -22.44 -18.84 15.94
C VAL A 8 -22.33 -17.36 16.32
N ASP A 9 -22.52 -17.06 17.59
CA ASP A 9 -22.24 -15.74 18.14
C ASP A 9 -20.74 -15.66 18.42
N LEU A 10 -19.97 -15.13 17.47
CA LEU A 10 -18.52 -15.03 17.64
C LEU A 10 -18.15 -13.76 18.40
N PRO A 11 -17.43 -13.87 19.53
CA PRO A 11 -17.04 -12.73 20.36
C PRO A 11 -16.03 -11.78 19.66
N GLU A 12 -15.54 -12.12 18.46
CA GLU A 12 -14.65 -11.28 17.67
C GLU A 12 -15.21 -11.04 16.28
N PRO A 13 -15.41 -9.76 15.86
CA PRO A 13 -15.96 -9.42 14.55
C PRO A 13 -15.09 -9.95 13.39
N LYS A 14 -13.78 -10.11 13.62
CA LYS A 14 -12.84 -10.69 12.66
C LYS A 14 -13.24 -12.10 12.23
N LYS A 15 -13.63 -12.93 13.18
CA LYS A 15 -14.00 -14.32 12.89
C LYS A 15 -15.35 -14.40 12.16
N GLY A 16 -16.27 -13.45 12.41
CA GLY A 16 -17.51 -13.32 11.65
C GLY A 16 -17.26 -13.02 10.17
N VAL A 17 -16.31 -12.12 9.86
CA VAL A 17 -15.93 -11.80 8.48
C VAL A 17 -15.27 -13.00 7.78
N LEU A 18 -14.43 -13.75 8.47
CA LEU A 18 -13.86 -15.00 7.92
C LEU A 18 -14.95 -16.04 7.64
N LEU A 19 -15.88 -16.22 8.58
CA LEU A 19 -16.98 -17.16 8.40
C LEU A 19 -17.83 -16.79 7.18
N GLU A 20 -18.14 -15.50 7.02
CA GLU A 20 -18.87 -15.00 5.85
C GLU A 20 -18.14 -15.31 4.54
N LEU A 21 -16.81 -15.11 4.49
CA LEU A 21 -15.99 -15.44 3.32
C LEU A 21 -16.07 -16.94 2.97
N TYR A 22 -15.95 -17.82 3.96
CA TYR A 22 -16.05 -19.26 3.74
C TYR A 22 -17.46 -19.71 3.36
N VAL A 23 -18.49 -19.12 3.97
CA VAL A 23 -19.89 -19.41 3.62
C VAL A 23 -20.17 -19.01 2.18
N GLN A 24 -19.73 -17.81 1.75
CA GLN A 24 -19.88 -17.36 0.37
C GLN A 24 -19.18 -18.30 -0.61
N THR A 25 -17.99 -18.80 -0.25
CA THR A 25 -17.26 -19.80 -1.04
C THR A 25 -18.07 -21.09 -1.19
N VAL A 26 -18.63 -21.60 -0.09
CA VAL A 26 -19.42 -22.84 -0.11
C VAL A 26 -20.71 -22.68 -0.93
N LEU A 27 -21.36 -21.51 -0.83
CA LEU A 27 -22.53 -21.19 -1.65
C LEU A 27 -22.18 -21.22 -3.14
N PHE A 28 -21.06 -20.60 -3.52
CA PHE A 28 -20.56 -20.66 -4.89
C PHE A 28 -20.26 -22.09 -5.36
N CYS A 29 -19.60 -22.91 -4.52
CA CYS A 29 -19.36 -24.33 -4.84
C CYS A 29 -20.68 -25.08 -5.10
N ARG A 30 -21.74 -24.77 -4.33
CA ARG A 30 -23.05 -25.38 -4.49
C ARG A 30 -23.73 -24.96 -5.79
N GLU A 31 -23.61 -23.68 -6.16
CA GLU A 31 -24.14 -23.15 -7.42
C GLU A 31 -23.44 -23.79 -8.64
N GLN A 32 -22.13 -24.03 -8.56
CA GLN A 32 -21.35 -24.69 -9.60
C GLN A 32 -21.39 -26.23 -9.55
N ASN A 33 -22.16 -26.83 -8.62
CA ASN A 33 -22.27 -28.27 -8.41
C ASN A 33 -20.94 -29.00 -8.18
N PHE A 34 -20.02 -28.37 -7.45
CA PHE A 34 -18.72 -28.97 -7.14
C PHE A 34 -18.82 -30.17 -6.20
N ASN A 35 -17.93 -31.13 -6.41
CA ASN A 35 -17.78 -32.30 -5.57
C ASN A 35 -17.21 -31.93 -4.19
N LYS A 36 -17.28 -32.85 -3.23
CA LYS A 36 -16.75 -32.63 -1.86
C LYS A 36 -15.25 -32.31 -1.86
N GLU A 37 -14.49 -33.02 -2.70
CA GLU A 37 -13.04 -32.83 -2.84
C GLU A 37 -12.72 -31.46 -3.46
N GLN A 38 -13.43 -31.08 -4.53
CA GLN A 38 -13.33 -29.76 -5.17
C GLN A 38 -13.65 -28.62 -4.19
N THR A 39 -14.73 -28.77 -3.41
CA THR A 39 -15.12 -27.79 -2.39
C THR A 39 -14.05 -27.64 -1.31
N SER A 40 -13.51 -28.76 -0.81
CA SER A 40 -12.44 -28.75 0.18
C SER A 40 -11.17 -28.09 -0.37
N ALA A 41 -10.82 -28.37 -1.62
CA ALA A 41 -9.66 -27.76 -2.26
C ALA A 41 -9.87 -26.25 -2.46
N LEU A 42 -11.05 -25.82 -2.91
CA LEU A 42 -11.34 -24.39 -3.09
C LEU A 42 -11.27 -23.61 -1.77
N LEU A 43 -11.85 -24.18 -0.70
CA LEU A 43 -11.74 -23.61 0.64
C LEU A 43 -10.28 -23.48 1.09
N SER A 44 -9.46 -24.50 0.80
CA SER A 44 -8.02 -24.44 1.09
C SER A 44 -7.32 -23.37 0.27
N ILE A 45 -7.63 -23.22 -1.02
CA ILE A 45 -7.06 -22.17 -1.88
C ILE A 45 -7.40 -20.79 -1.33
N ILE A 46 -8.67 -20.53 -0.99
CA ILE A 46 -9.11 -19.24 -0.44
C ILE A 46 -8.45 -18.96 0.91
N LYS A 47 -8.32 -19.98 1.77
CA LYS A 47 -7.58 -19.86 3.02
C LYS A 47 -6.13 -19.44 2.78
N SER A 48 -5.40 -20.13 1.90
CA SER A 48 -4.01 -19.82 1.60
C SER A 48 -3.84 -18.42 0.99
N ILE A 49 -4.74 -18.00 0.10
CA ILE A 49 -4.76 -16.65 -0.46
C ILE A 49 -5.02 -15.61 0.64
N HIS A 50 -5.91 -15.92 1.59
CA HIS A 50 -6.20 -15.03 2.69
C HIS A 50 -5.02 -14.84 3.63
N GLU A 51 -4.36 -15.94 4.02
CA GLU A 51 -3.16 -15.90 4.85
C GLU A 51 -2.04 -15.08 4.16
N ALA A 52 -1.79 -15.32 2.86
CA ALA A 52 -0.79 -14.58 2.08
C ALA A 52 -1.13 -13.07 1.96
N ASN A 53 -2.42 -12.71 1.87
CA ASN A 53 -2.82 -11.30 1.83
C ASN A 53 -2.55 -10.60 3.17
N VAL A 54 -2.83 -11.28 4.28
CA VAL A 54 -2.74 -10.69 5.63
C VAL A 54 -1.29 -10.62 6.15
N GLU A 55 -0.40 -11.47 5.64
CA GLU A 55 1.01 -11.54 6.06
C GLU A 55 1.75 -10.20 5.98
N THR A 56 1.39 -9.33 5.02
CA THR A 56 2.02 -8.03 4.84
C THR A 56 1.02 -6.87 4.91
N PRO A 57 1.36 -5.75 5.59
CA PRO A 57 0.56 -4.52 5.56
C PRO A 57 0.59 -3.84 4.18
N LEU A 58 1.56 -4.18 3.33
CA LEU A 58 1.71 -3.57 2.01
C LEU A 58 0.69 -4.12 1.01
N ASN A 59 0.40 -3.35 -0.03
CA ASN A 59 -0.46 -3.81 -1.10
C ASN A 59 0.21 -4.95 -1.89
N ASN A 60 -0.32 -6.17 -1.79
CA ASN A 60 0.16 -7.36 -2.46
C ASN A 60 -0.93 -8.03 -3.32
N SER A 61 -1.91 -7.24 -3.80
CA SER A 61 -3.04 -7.76 -4.58
C SER A 61 -2.61 -8.53 -5.83
N GLU A 62 -1.60 -8.05 -6.55
CA GLU A 62 -1.07 -8.70 -7.75
C GLU A 62 -0.36 -10.01 -7.41
N GLN A 63 0.42 -10.03 -6.32
CA GLN A 63 1.08 -11.25 -5.84
C GLN A 63 0.07 -12.30 -5.39
N CYS A 64 -1.00 -11.88 -4.69
CA CYS A 64 -2.10 -12.77 -4.31
C CYS A 64 -2.81 -13.35 -5.54
N LEU A 65 -3.00 -12.56 -6.59
CA LEU A 65 -3.60 -13.05 -7.84
C LEU A 65 -2.68 -14.05 -8.56
N ARG A 66 -1.37 -13.76 -8.63
CA ARG A 66 -0.40 -14.71 -9.18
C ARG A 66 -0.38 -16.01 -8.39
N TYR A 67 -0.36 -15.92 -7.06
CA TYR A 67 -0.40 -17.09 -6.18
C TYR A 67 -1.70 -17.90 -6.34
N CYS A 68 -2.84 -17.23 -6.49
CA CYS A 68 -4.11 -17.87 -6.81
C CYS A 68 -4.05 -18.66 -8.13
N ASN A 69 -3.47 -18.07 -9.18
CA ASN A 69 -3.30 -18.74 -10.46
C ASN A 69 -2.38 -19.95 -10.34
N ASP A 70 -1.27 -19.83 -9.62
CA ASP A 70 -0.33 -20.94 -9.42
C ASP A 70 -1.01 -22.11 -8.68
N LEU A 71 -1.77 -21.82 -7.61
CA LEU A 71 -2.55 -22.82 -6.89
C LEU A 71 -3.62 -23.48 -7.78
N LEU A 72 -4.38 -22.68 -8.53
CA LEU A 72 -5.38 -23.22 -9.45
C LEU A 72 -4.75 -24.11 -10.51
N LEU A 73 -3.57 -23.74 -11.02
CA LEU A 73 -2.85 -24.54 -12.00
C LEU A 73 -2.42 -25.89 -11.41
N CYS A 74 -1.95 -25.92 -10.16
CA CYS A 74 -1.65 -27.15 -9.43
C CYS A 74 -2.89 -28.06 -9.25
N HIS A 75 -4.09 -27.49 -9.17
CA HIS A 75 -5.33 -28.26 -9.01
C HIS A 75 -6.09 -28.49 -10.33
N SER A 76 -5.60 -27.98 -11.46
CA SER A 76 -6.26 -28.13 -12.77
C SER A 76 -5.43 -28.92 -13.79
N VAL A 77 -4.12 -29.04 -13.58
CA VAL A 77 -3.21 -29.72 -14.51
C VAL A 77 -2.65 -30.97 -13.85
N ARG A 78 -2.60 -32.09 -14.59
CA ARG A 78 -1.99 -33.34 -14.11
C ARG A 78 -0.49 -33.37 -14.37
N ARG A 79 0.33 -33.01 -13.38
CA ARG A 79 1.81 -33.14 -13.37
C ARG A 79 2.27 -33.69 -12.00
N PRO A 80 2.46 -35.01 -11.86
CA PRO A 80 3.09 -35.58 -10.66
C PRO A 80 4.46 -34.89 -10.41
N PRO A 81 4.89 -34.66 -9.15
CA PRO A 81 4.39 -35.21 -7.88
C PRO A 81 3.35 -34.38 -7.11
N PHE A 82 3.05 -33.13 -7.50
CA PHE A 82 2.24 -32.20 -6.67
C PHE A 82 0.95 -31.66 -7.29
N SER A 83 0.63 -32.01 -8.54
CA SER A 83 -0.56 -31.47 -9.22
C SER A 83 -1.56 -32.55 -9.62
N ILE A 84 -2.81 -32.29 -9.24
CA ILE A 84 -3.95 -33.20 -9.30
C ILE A 84 -4.99 -32.53 -10.19
N ASN A 85 -5.51 -33.24 -11.19
CA ASN A 85 -6.54 -32.74 -12.10
C ASN A 85 -7.92 -32.78 -11.42
N LEU A 86 -8.17 -31.80 -10.54
CA LEU A 86 -9.38 -31.70 -9.73
C LEU A 86 -10.41 -30.76 -10.37
N PHE A 87 -9.95 -29.71 -11.04
CA PHE A 87 -10.80 -28.75 -11.76
C PHE A 87 -10.55 -28.84 -13.25
N SER A 88 -11.63 -28.82 -14.03
CA SER A 88 -11.57 -28.59 -15.46
C SER A 88 -11.22 -27.13 -15.78
N PHE A 89 -10.78 -26.87 -17.01
CA PHE A 89 -10.45 -25.51 -17.45
C PHE A 89 -11.61 -24.52 -17.31
N GLN A 90 -12.86 -24.96 -17.55
CA GLN A 90 -14.03 -24.10 -17.40
C GLN A 90 -14.29 -23.77 -15.93
N GLU A 91 -14.26 -24.78 -15.05
CA GLU A 91 -14.45 -24.60 -13.61
C GLU A 91 -13.35 -23.70 -13.01
N ALA A 92 -12.09 -23.89 -13.42
CA ALA A 92 -10.97 -23.08 -12.98
C ALA A 92 -11.15 -21.59 -13.34
N ASN A 93 -11.64 -21.28 -14.55
CA ASN A 93 -11.95 -19.90 -14.94
C ASN A 93 -13.12 -19.32 -14.13
N CYS A 94 -14.18 -20.11 -13.90
CA CYS A 94 -15.30 -19.68 -13.06
C CYS A 94 -14.83 -19.36 -11.62
N ILE A 95 -13.96 -20.20 -11.06
CA ILE A 95 -13.36 -19.98 -9.74
C ILE A 95 -12.52 -18.71 -9.74
N LEU A 96 -11.65 -18.52 -10.74
CA LEU A 96 -10.78 -17.36 -10.82
C LEU A 96 -11.58 -16.05 -10.87
N ASN A 97 -12.63 -16.00 -11.70
CA ASN A 97 -13.53 -14.86 -11.80
C ASN A 97 -14.23 -14.60 -10.46
N HIS A 98 -14.73 -15.65 -9.80
CA HIS A 98 -15.36 -15.53 -8.49
C HIS A 98 -14.41 -14.94 -7.44
N ILE A 99 -13.16 -15.42 -7.38
CA ILE A 99 -12.14 -14.91 -6.44
C ILE A 99 -11.80 -13.44 -6.76
N GLN A 100 -11.71 -13.06 -8.04
CA GLN A 100 -11.48 -11.68 -8.43
C GLN A 100 -12.62 -10.75 -7.98
N ASP A 101 -13.86 -11.15 -8.26
CA ASP A 101 -15.03 -10.31 -8.01
C ASP A 101 -15.43 -10.22 -6.53
N HIS A 102 -15.32 -11.32 -5.79
CA HIS A 102 -15.81 -11.40 -4.40
C HIS A 102 -14.71 -11.25 -3.35
N TYR A 103 -13.47 -11.64 -3.66
CA TYR A 103 -12.37 -11.57 -2.69
C TYR A 103 -11.42 -10.42 -3.00
N LEU A 104 -10.79 -10.42 -4.18
CA LEU A 104 -9.76 -9.44 -4.53
C LEU A 104 -10.33 -8.03 -4.68
N ARG A 105 -11.56 -7.86 -5.18
CA ARG A 105 -12.23 -6.55 -5.22
C ARG A 105 -12.33 -5.88 -3.85
N HIS A 106 -12.46 -6.68 -2.79
CA HIS A 106 -12.61 -6.23 -1.41
C HIS A 106 -11.31 -6.36 -0.60
N TYR A 107 -10.15 -6.52 -1.25
CA TYR A 107 -8.87 -6.78 -0.57
C TYR A 107 -8.52 -5.75 0.50
N ARG A 108 -8.90 -4.48 0.31
CA ARG A 108 -8.62 -3.37 1.26
C ARG A 108 -9.32 -3.58 2.60
N ILE A 109 -10.55 -4.11 2.58
CA ILE A 109 -11.32 -4.38 3.80
C ILE A 109 -10.68 -5.52 4.56
N TYR A 110 -10.30 -6.60 3.86
CA TYR A 110 -9.59 -7.72 4.48
C TYR A 110 -8.26 -7.27 5.09
N LYS A 111 -7.44 -6.50 4.36
CA LYS A 111 -6.20 -5.93 4.96
C LYS A 111 -6.50 -5.10 6.20
N TYR A 112 -7.45 -4.19 6.13
CA TYR A 112 -7.77 -3.32 7.27
C TYR A 112 -8.14 -4.10 8.54
N ILE A 113 -8.90 -5.19 8.40
CA ILE A 113 -9.40 -5.98 9.55
C ILE A 113 -8.33 -6.93 10.10
N PHE A 114 -7.54 -7.54 9.22
CA PHE A 114 -6.68 -8.67 9.57
C PHE A 114 -5.19 -8.31 9.68
N THR A 115 -4.72 -7.23 9.05
CA THR A 115 -3.32 -6.80 9.13
C THR A 115 -2.96 -6.40 10.58
N PRO A 116 -1.92 -7.00 11.17
CA PRO A 116 -1.41 -6.58 12.47
C PRO A 116 -0.91 -5.13 12.41
N GLN A 117 -1.37 -4.28 13.32
CA GLN A 117 -0.87 -2.90 13.42
C GLN A 117 0.47 -2.90 14.16
N VAL A 118 1.53 -2.45 13.49
CA VAL A 118 2.83 -2.19 14.12
C VAL A 118 2.85 -0.74 14.56
N LYS A 119 2.96 -0.49 15.87
CA LYS A 119 3.16 0.86 16.42
C LYS A 119 4.65 1.09 16.61
N LEU A 120 5.16 2.20 16.07
CA LEU A 120 6.53 2.63 16.28
C LEU A 120 6.52 3.82 17.25
N ASP A 121 6.96 3.58 18.48
CA ASP A 121 7.16 4.65 19.47
C ASP A 121 8.55 5.25 19.25
N LEU A 122 8.59 6.45 18.67
CA LEU A 122 9.82 7.19 18.40
C LEU A 122 10.16 8.10 19.58
N PHE A 123 11.33 7.87 20.19
CA PHE A 123 11.93 8.81 21.13
C PHE A 123 13.04 9.58 20.41
N LEU A 124 12.82 10.88 20.16
CA LEU A 124 13.86 11.74 19.61
C LEU A 124 14.59 12.46 20.74
N THR A 125 15.90 12.26 20.81
CA THR A 125 16.78 13.10 21.64
C THR A 125 17.49 14.08 20.72
N TYR A 126 17.22 15.37 20.89
CA TYR A 126 17.81 16.43 20.06
C TYR A 126 19.14 16.88 20.68
N SER A 127 20.26 16.48 20.08
CA SER A 127 21.61 16.91 20.48
C SER A 127 21.95 18.30 19.95
N GLY A 128 21.17 19.32 20.31
CA GLY A 128 21.33 20.67 19.75
C GLY A 128 20.78 21.82 20.58
N THR A 129 19.98 21.58 21.61
CA THR A 129 19.73 22.59 22.63
C THR A 129 20.71 22.33 23.75
N ALA A 130 21.83 23.04 23.73
CA ALA A 130 22.53 23.35 24.97
C ALA A 130 21.55 24.15 25.83
N GLU A 131 20.71 23.44 26.59
CA GLU A 131 20.09 24.01 27.76
C GLU A 131 21.25 24.41 28.65
N GLN A 132 21.51 25.72 28.71
CA GLN A 132 22.27 26.28 29.80
C GLN A 132 21.52 25.90 31.07
N GLY A 133 22.01 24.85 31.72
CA GLY A 133 21.50 24.43 33.02
C GLY A 133 21.59 25.62 33.98
N PRO A 134 20.60 25.83 34.85
CA PRO A 134 20.80 26.63 36.04
C PRO A 134 21.82 25.88 36.90
N SER A 135 23.05 26.40 36.93
CA SER A 135 24.05 26.04 37.91
C SER A 135 23.59 26.53 39.29
N ALA A 136 23.35 25.59 40.22
CA ALA A 136 23.90 25.60 41.58
C ALA A 136 23.26 24.49 42.45
N ALA A 137 24.13 23.61 42.95
CA ALA A 137 24.14 22.90 44.25
C ALA A 137 22.79 22.51 44.92
N ASP A 138 22.62 21.24 45.30
CA ASP A 138 23.19 20.73 46.57
C ASP A 138 22.99 19.21 46.78
N ASP A 139 24.05 18.65 47.34
CA ASP A 139 24.31 17.45 48.17
C ASP A 139 23.67 16.04 48.05
N SER A 140 24.53 15.09 48.45
CA SER A 140 24.33 13.70 48.90
C SER A 140 24.00 12.64 47.83
N SER A 141 24.72 11.53 47.68
CA SER A 141 25.66 10.84 48.58
C SER A 141 26.35 9.70 47.81
N VAL A 142 27.66 9.56 47.94
CA VAL A 142 28.46 8.38 47.55
C VAL A 142 28.21 7.25 48.59
N PRO A 143 28.41 5.93 48.30
CA PRO A 143 29.77 5.42 48.06
C PRO A 143 29.94 4.20 47.13
N ALA A 144 31.16 4.16 46.56
CA ALA A 144 32.09 3.03 46.44
C ALA A 144 31.67 1.73 45.73
N GLY A 145 32.40 1.40 44.66
CA GLY A 145 32.39 0.05 44.09
C GLY A 145 33.24 -0.16 42.83
N VAL A 146 34.54 0.17 42.89
CA VAL A 146 35.65 -0.42 42.10
C VAL A 146 35.50 -0.43 40.57
N ILE A 147 36.19 0.50 39.92
CA ILE A 147 36.69 0.35 38.55
C ILE A 147 38.13 -0.16 38.66
N ASN A 148 38.47 -1.28 38.02
CA ASN A 148 39.80 -1.57 37.48
C ASN A 148 39.68 -2.77 36.51
N MET A 149 39.85 -2.60 35.21
CA MET A 149 41.09 -2.38 34.43
C MET A 149 41.84 -3.67 34.07
N ARG A 150 41.86 -3.97 32.77
CA ARG A 150 43.04 -4.27 31.92
C ARG A 150 42.55 -4.55 30.48
N GLU A 151 42.80 -3.69 29.48
CA GLU A 151 44.06 -3.49 28.70
C GLU A 151 44.50 -4.79 28.00
N GLU A 152 44.27 -4.94 26.69
CA GLU A 152 45.05 -4.43 25.53
C GLU A 152 46.18 -5.38 25.12
N GLU A 153 46.19 -5.76 23.84
CA GLU A 153 47.27 -5.57 22.83
C GLU A 153 46.66 -5.96 21.45
N ALA A 154 46.59 -5.07 20.44
CA ALA A 154 47.67 -4.59 19.54
C ALA A 154 48.28 -5.74 18.71
N ASP A 155 48.43 -5.71 17.38
CA ASP A 155 49.05 -4.74 16.46
C ASP A 155 48.42 -5.02 15.05
N THR A 156 47.89 -4.07 14.27
CA THR A 156 48.61 -3.06 13.45
C THR A 156 49.41 -3.70 12.30
N LYS A 157 49.12 -3.42 11.01
CA LYS A 157 49.50 -2.21 10.23
C LYS A 157 48.70 -2.21 8.90
N ARG A 158 48.07 -1.10 8.47
CA ARG A 158 48.64 0.13 7.84
C ARG A 158 48.99 -0.16 6.36
N SER A 159 48.59 0.58 5.33
CA SER A 159 48.59 2.02 4.95
C SER A 159 48.00 2.04 3.52
N ASP A 160 47.56 3.09 2.82
CA ASP A 160 47.27 4.52 3.05
C ASP A 160 46.97 5.14 1.66
N SER A 161 46.30 6.30 1.69
CA SER A 161 46.21 7.35 0.67
C SER A 161 45.33 7.06 -0.55
N SER A 162 44.23 7.81 -0.80
CA SER A 162 44.09 9.24 -1.14
C SER A 162 43.88 9.37 -2.66
N GLU A 163 42.71 9.86 -3.08
CA GLU A 163 42.60 11.14 -3.80
C GLU A 163 41.20 11.36 -4.39
N THR A 164 40.70 12.55 -4.08
CA THR A 164 39.67 13.32 -4.78
C THR A 164 40.05 13.49 -6.26
N GLN A 165 39.10 13.26 -7.18
CA GLN A 165 39.15 13.88 -8.51
C GLN A 165 37.77 14.41 -8.89
N GLU A 166 37.63 15.73 -8.74
CA GLU A 166 36.98 16.54 -9.76
C GLU A 166 37.77 16.37 -11.07
N THR A 167 37.08 16.18 -12.19
CA THR A 167 37.65 16.39 -13.52
C THR A 167 36.70 17.28 -14.29
N THR A 168 37.08 18.56 -14.35
CA THR A 168 36.54 19.56 -15.26
C THR A 168 37.31 19.47 -16.59
N THR A 169 36.55 19.29 -17.67
CA THR A 169 36.66 19.94 -18.99
C THR A 169 37.94 19.85 -19.84
N THR A 170 37.74 19.45 -21.10
CA THR A 170 38.28 20.09 -22.31
C THR A 170 37.28 19.75 -23.45
N GLU A 171 36.39 20.68 -23.87
CA GLU A 171 36.53 21.61 -25.02
C GLU A 171 36.97 20.89 -26.31
N GLU A 172 36.38 21.02 -27.50
CA GLU A 172 35.27 21.80 -28.09
C GLU A 172 35.01 21.21 -29.51
N GLU A 173 34.04 21.79 -30.26
CA GLU A 173 33.74 21.61 -31.72
C GLU A 173 32.51 20.75 -32.10
N ALA A 174 31.31 21.31 -31.89
CA ALA A 174 30.16 21.33 -32.83
C ALA A 174 29.01 22.17 -32.21
N SER A 175 29.07 23.51 -32.31
CA SER A 175 28.41 24.33 -33.35
C SER A 175 26.88 24.49 -33.18
N ASP A 176 26.53 25.57 -32.47
CA ASP A 176 25.41 26.53 -32.65
C ASP A 176 23.93 26.05 -32.59
N GLY A 177 23.61 24.78 -32.82
CA GLY A 177 22.20 24.35 -32.93
C GLY A 177 21.50 24.04 -31.60
N SER A 178 22.24 23.69 -30.55
CA SER A 178 21.69 23.11 -29.30
C SER A 178 21.08 24.17 -28.36
N THR A 179 21.66 25.36 -28.31
CA THR A 179 21.16 26.50 -27.52
C THR A 179 19.89 27.09 -28.12
N ASP A 180 19.82 27.18 -29.44
CA ASP A 180 18.64 27.65 -30.17
C ASP A 180 17.45 26.69 -30.03
N LEU A 181 17.69 25.38 -30.09
CA LEU A 181 16.66 24.37 -29.84
C LEU A 181 16.08 24.45 -28.42
N LYS A 182 16.94 24.63 -27.40
CA LYS A 182 16.47 24.82 -26.02
C LYS A 182 15.63 26.09 -25.85
N ALA A 183 16.09 27.20 -26.42
CA ALA A 183 15.34 28.46 -26.38
C ALA A 183 14.00 28.37 -27.13
N LEU A 184 13.93 27.59 -28.22
CA LEU A 184 12.69 27.33 -28.96
C LEU A 184 11.71 26.49 -28.13
N ILE A 185 12.20 25.44 -27.45
CA ILE A 185 11.39 24.57 -26.59
C ILE A 185 10.84 25.35 -25.38
N GLU A 186 11.67 26.13 -24.69
CA GLU A 186 11.21 26.94 -23.55
C GLU A 186 10.14 27.97 -23.96
N ARG A 187 10.31 28.58 -25.14
CA ARG A 187 9.33 29.51 -25.70
C ARG A 187 8.00 28.82 -26.02
N GLU A 188 8.03 27.66 -26.66
CA GLU A 188 6.82 26.90 -27.02
C GLU A 188 6.10 26.39 -25.77
N VAL A 189 6.84 25.81 -24.82
CA VAL A 189 6.28 25.36 -23.54
C VAL A 189 5.68 26.52 -22.76
N GLY A 190 6.33 27.70 -22.75
CA GLY A 190 5.78 28.91 -22.16
C GLY A 190 4.49 29.38 -22.82
N GLN A 191 4.40 29.32 -24.16
CA GLN A 191 3.19 29.67 -24.90
C GLN A 191 2.04 28.70 -24.63
N GLN A 192 2.31 27.40 -24.62
CA GLN A 192 1.33 26.35 -24.30
C GLN A 192 0.78 26.52 -22.89
N MET A 193 1.67 26.77 -21.91
CA MET A 193 1.28 27.02 -20.52
C MET A 193 0.35 28.24 -20.39
N GLN A 194 0.64 29.33 -21.12
CA GLN A 194 -0.22 30.51 -21.13
C GLN A 194 -1.58 30.26 -21.78
N GLN A 195 -1.63 29.49 -22.87
CA GLN A 195 -2.90 29.13 -23.52
C GLN A 195 -3.78 28.29 -22.60
N VAL A 196 -3.21 27.27 -21.94
CA VAL A 196 -3.92 26.43 -20.98
C VAL A 196 -4.40 27.23 -19.78
N SER A 197 -3.57 28.13 -19.25
CA SER A 197 -3.97 29.02 -18.14
C SER A 197 -5.18 29.88 -18.49
N ARG A 198 -5.20 30.50 -19.68
CA ARG A 198 -6.34 31.32 -20.14
C ARG A 198 -7.62 30.49 -20.27
N LEU A 199 -7.52 29.29 -20.84
CA LEU A 199 -8.67 28.40 -21.02
C LEU A 199 -9.24 27.95 -19.66
N LEU A 200 -8.36 27.64 -18.70
CA LEU A 200 -8.78 27.30 -17.33
C LEU A 200 -9.45 28.50 -16.65
N ASP A 201 -8.91 29.71 -16.78
CA ASP A 201 -9.50 30.92 -16.21
C ASP A 201 -10.88 31.24 -16.80
N GLU A 202 -11.07 31.04 -18.11
CA GLU A 202 -12.38 31.18 -18.75
C GLU A 202 -13.38 30.13 -18.24
N ARG A 203 -12.95 28.87 -18.10
CA ARG A 203 -13.80 27.81 -17.54
C ARG A 203 -14.17 28.09 -16.08
N ILE A 204 -13.23 28.59 -15.26
CA ILE A 204 -13.50 28.98 -13.87
C ILE A 204 -14.50 30.13 -13.84
N ARG A 205 -14.36 31.13 -14.72
CA ARG A 205 -15.29 32.26 -14.81
C ARG A 205 -16.69 31.85 -15.25
N GLY A 206 -16.79 30.94 -16.24
CA GLY A 206 -18.06 30.40 -16.72
C GLY A 206 -18.77 29.56 -15.66
N THR A 207 -18.03 28.71 -14.95
CA THR A 207 -18.61 27.93 -13.84
C THR A 207 -19.02 28.82 -12.66
N ALA A 208 -18.26 29.88 -12.36
CA ALA A 208 -18.64 30.86 -11.33
C ALA A 208 -19.91 31.65 -11.70
N SER A 209 -20.07 32.05 -12.97
CA SER A 209 -21.27 32.75 -13.43
C SER A 209 -22.50 31.83 -13.47
N GLU A 210 -22.35 30.57 -13.90
CA GLU A 210 -23.41 29.56 -13.82
C GLU A 210 -23.83 29.25 -12.38
N HIS A 211 -22.87 29.21 -11.45
CA HIS A 211 -23.18 28.99 -10.04
C HIS A 211 -23.89 30.20 -9.44
N ASN A 212 -23.48 31.41 -9.81
CA ASN A 212 -24.10 32.64 -9.34
C ASN A 212 -25.52 32.85 -9.90
N SER A 213 -25.78 32.51 -11.17
CA SER A 213 -27.13 32.54 -11.75
C SER A 213 -28.06 31.54 -11.07
N ARG A 214 -27.59 30.31 -10.81
CA ARG A 214 -28.37 29.31 -10.04
C ARG A 214 -28.67 29.76 -8.61
N ILE A 215 -27.77 30.49 -7.96
CA ILE A 215 -28.01 31.06 -6.63
C ILE A 215 -29.07 32.18 -6.69
N HIS A 216 -29.04 33.00 -7.74
CA HIS A 216 -30.00 34.09 -7.93
C HIS A 216 -31.40 33.58 -8.32
N ASP A 217 -31.49 32.52 -9.11
CA ASP A 217 -32.76 31.87 -9.47
C ASP A 217 -33.38 31.10 -8.28
N ALA A 218 -32.58 30.72 -7.27
CA ALA A 218 -33.01 29.91 -6.14
C ALA A 218 -33.61 30.69 -4.95
N LYS A 219 -33.75 32.03 -4.98
CA LYS A 219 -34.44 32.80 -3.92
C LYS A 219 -35.20 34.02 -4.48
N PRO A 220 -36.46 34.34 -4.07
CA PRO A 220 -37.25 33.78 -2.97
C PRO A 220 -38.68 33.33 -3.36
N ASN A 221 -39.05 32.08 -3.04
CA ASN A 221 -40.45 31.72 -2.78
C ASN A 221 -40.63 31.40 -1.29
N GLN A 222 -40.61 32.44 -0.47
CA GLN A 222 -41.19 32.39 0.89
C GLN A 222 -41.89 33.72 1.17
N LYS A 223 -43.14 33.84 0.73
CA LYS A 223 -44.14 34.69 1.39
C LYS A 223 -45.51 34.00 1.32
N GLY A 224 -46.02 33.65 2.50
CA GLY A 224 -47.46 33.68 2.80
C GLY A 224 -48.23 32.36 2.71
N LYS A 225 -48.25 31.60 3.81
CA LYS A 225 -49.49 30.93 4.28
C LYS A 225 -49.66 31.25 5.77
N LYS A 226 -50.48 32.26 6.05
CA LYS A 226 -51.36 32.30 7.22
C LYS A 226 -52.76 32.05 6.70
#